data_AF-A0A1T5LPH9-F1
#
_entry.id   AF-A0A1T5LPH9-F1
#
_cell.length_a   1.000
_cell.length_b   1.000
_cell.length_c   1.000
_cell.angle_alpha   90.00
_cell.angle_beta   90.00
_cell.angle_gamma   90.00
#
_symmetry.space_group_name_H-M   'P 1'
#
loop_
_entity.id
_entity.type
_entity.pdbx_description
1 polymer ?
#
loop_
_entity_poly.entity_id
_entity_poly.type
_entity_poly.pdbx_seq_one_letter_code
_entity_poly.pdbx_strand_id
1 'polypeptide(L)'
;MTIDKENTKLLKAIEELANPTSKDKTIIKEAVDSFGINTFLLNIEEYDISMTVKDKIIALRNVVDALYKGESNDSSQGGGQSG
;
A
#
# COMPACT_ATOMS: atom_id res chain seq x y z
N MET A 1 10.03 -13.76 13.97
CA MET A 1 10.02 -12.28 14.03
C MET A 1 10.20 -11.75 12.61
N THR A 2 9.17 -11.94 11.78
CA THR A 2 9.22 -11.72 10.31
C THR A 2 8.51 -10.44 9.90
N ILE A 3 7.59 -9.97 10.76
CA ILE A 3 6.73 -8.80 10.57
C ILE A 3 7.54 -7.51 10.45
N ASP A 4 8.64 -7.35 11.21
CA ASP A 4 9.51 -6.17 11.15
C ASP A 4 10.16 -5.96 9.76
N LYS A 5 10.55 -7.05 9.07
CA LYS A 5 11.26 -6.93 7.79
C LYS A 5 10.36 -6.48 6.65
N GLU A 6 9.10 -6.95 6.63
CA GLU A 6 8.13 -6.59 5.59
C GLU A 6 7.61 -5.17 5.79
N ASN A 7 7.32 -4.78 7.04
CA ASN A 7 6.98 -3.40 7.38
C ASN A 7 8.10 -2.43 6.99
N THR A 8 9.36 -2.80 7.24
CA THR A 8 10.53 -1.97 6.88
C THR A 8 10.65 -1.77 5.36
N LYS A 9 10.40 -2.80 4.54
CA LYS A 9 10.48 -2.69 3.07
C LYS A 9 9.38 -1.79 2.52
N LEU A 10 8.16 -1.95 3.02
CA LEU A 10 7.02 -1.17 2.55
C LEU A 10 7.10 0.29 3.01
N LEU A 11 7.58 0.56 4.23
CA LEU A 11 7.91 1.91 4.69
C LEU A 11 8.94 2.59 3.79
N LYS A 12 10.02 1.89 3.41
CA LYS A 12 11.00 2.41 2.45
C LYS A 12 10.38 2.74 1.09
N ALA A 13 9.51 1.87 0.57
CA ALA A 13 8.81 2.13 -0.69
C ALA A 13 7.93 3.39 -0.60
N ILE A 14 7.23 3.58 0.52
CA ILE A 14 6.45 4.81 0.77
C ILE A 14 7.38 6.03 0.81
N GLU A 15 8.53 5.96 1.48
CA GLU A 15 9.47 7.08 1.53
C GLU A 15 10.02 7.45 0.15
N GLU A 16 10.41 6.46 -0.66
CA GLU A 16 10.99 6.67 -1.99
C GLU A 16 9.96 7.18 -3.00
N LEU A 17 8.74 6.64 -2.98
CA LEU A 17 7.71 6.95 -3.98
C LEU A 17 6.86 8.16 -3.58
N ALA A 18 6.45 8.23 -2.31
CA ALA A 18 5.59 9.30 -1.84
C ALA A 18 6.36 10.61 -1.60
N ASN A 19 7.67 10.51 -1.30
CA ASN A 19 8.52 11.60 -0.83
C ASN A 19 7.84 12.44 0.28
N PRO A 20 7.47 11.80 1.41
CA PRO A 20 6.76 12.47 2.50
C PRO A 20 7.63 13.54 3.17
N THR A 21 6.98 14.61 3.64
CA THR A 21 7.65 15.61 4.48
C THR A 21 8.11 14.99 5.81
N SER A 22 8.99 15.66 6.55
CA SER A 22 9.39 15.17 7.88
C SER A 22 8.19 14.99 8.83
N LYS A 23 7.17 15.84 8.73
CA LYS A 23 5.92 15.71 9.50
C LYS A 23 5.16 14.44 9.08
N ASP A 24 4.97 14.25 7.78
CA ASP A 24 4.28 13.08 7.24
C ASP A 24 4.98 11.79 7.67
N LYS A 25 6.33 11.74 7.61
CA LYS A 25 7.13 10.58 8.03
C LYS A 25 6.89 10.20 9.49
N THR A 26 6.85 11.18 10.40
CA THR A 26 6.58 10.92 11.81
C THR A 26 5.22 10.28 12.01
N ILE A 27 4.17 10.84 11.37
CA ILE A 27 2.80 10.32 11.49
C ILE A 27 2.69 8.90 10.91
N ILE A 28 3.30 8.65 9.75
CA ILE A 28 3.33 7.33 9.12
C ILE A 28 4.01 6.32 10.04
N LYS A 29 5.18 6.68 10.60
CA LYS A 29 5.93 5.80 11.49
C LYS A 29 5.14 5.48 12.76
N GLU A 30 4.60 6.50 13.42
CA GLU A 30 3.80 6.32 14.64
C GLU A 30 2.56 5.44 14.40
N ALA A 31 1.87 5.66 13.27
CA ALA A 31 0.71 4.86 12.88
C ALA A 31 1.08 3.39 12.61
N VAL A 32 2.16 3.16 11.88
CA VAL A 32 2.63 1.79 11.55
C VAL A 32 3.15 1.07 12.80
N ASP A 33 3.88 1.76 13.67
CA ASP A 33 4.39 1.19 14.93
C ASP A 33 3.23 0.86 15.91
N SER A 34 2.17 1.67 15.92
CA SER A 34 1.03 1.50 16.85
C SER A 34 0.00 0.48 16.38
N PHE A 35 -0.31 0.45 15.08
CA PHE A 35 -1.46 -0.29 14.54
C PHE A 35 -1.09 -1.31 13.47
N GLY A 36 0.18 -1.33 13.04
CA GLY A 36 0.65 -2.13 11.92
C GLY A 36 0.35 -1.51 10.56
N ILE A 37 1.13 -1.92 9.56
CA ILE A 37 1.12 -1.28 8.24
C ILE A 37 -0.17 -1.48 7.46
N ASN A 38 -0.82 -2.64 7.60
CA ASN A 38 -2.09 -2.91 6.93
C ASN A 38 -3.20 -1.99 7.46
N THR A 39 -3.27 -1.80 8.77
CA THR A 39 -4.24 -0.89 9.39
C THR A 39 -4.01 0.54 8.93
N PHE A 40 -2.75 0.98 8.88
CA PHE A 40 -2.38 2.29 8.35
C PHE A 40 -2.84 2.48 6.88
N LEU A 41 -2.56 1.51 6.00
CA LEU A 41 -2.94 1.59 4.58
C LEU A 41 -4.46 1.59 4.35
N LEU A 42 -5.21 0.88 5.19
CA LEU A 42 -6.68 0.84 5.12
C LEU A 42 -7.32 2.15 5.58
N ASN A 43 -6.70 2.83 6.56
CA ASN A 43 -7.23 4.06 7.17
C ASN A 43 -6.43 5.30 6.76
N ILE A 44 -5.73 5.26 5.62
CA ILE A 44 -4.80 6.31 5.19
C ILE A 44 -5.46 7.70 5.08
N GLU A 45 -6.76 7.73 4.79
CA GLU A 45 -7.55 8.95 4.65
C GLU A 45 -7.76 9.69 5.98
N GLU A 46 -7.70 8.98 7.11
CA GLU A 46 -7.94 9.50 8.47
C GLU A 46 -6.71 10.21 9.07
N TYR A 47 -5.51 9.99 8.52
CA TYR A 47 -4.28 10.56 9.06
C TYR A 47 -4.03 11.99 8.56
N ASP A 48 -3.47 12.86 9.42
CA ASP A 48 -3.08 14.24 9.06
C ASP A 48 -1.75 14.29 8.27
N ILE A 49 -1.73 13.60 7.14
CA ILE A 49 -0.63 13.62 6.16
C ILE A 49 -1.05 14.37 4.90
N SER A 50 -0.07 14.93 4.19
CA SER A 50 -0.32 15.71 2.97
C SER A 50 -1.09 14.91 1.92
N MET A 51 -2.03 15.57 1.23
CA MET A 51 -2.92 14.93 0.25
C MET A 51 -2.13 14.27 -0.89
N THR A 52 -1.05 14.91 -1.35
CA THR A 52 -0.12 14.34 -2.34
C THR A 52 0.51 13.02 -1.88
N VAL A 53 0.84 12.90 -0.59
CA VAL A 53 1.39 11.65 -0.03
C VAL A 53 0.29 10.59 0.07
N LYS A 54 -0.93 10.96 0.50
CA LYS A 54 -2.09 10.06 0.52
C LYS A 54 -2.34 9.45 -0.86
N ASP A 55 -2.43 10.30 -1.88
CA ASP A 55 -2.73 9.89 -3.25
C ASP A 55 -1.72 8.87 -3.78
N LYS A 56 -0.43 9.11 -3.51
CA LYS A 56 0.65 8.20 -3.92
C LYS A 56 0.63 6.87 -3.16
N ILE A 57 0.33 6.88 -1.86
CA ILE A 57 0.21 5.66 -1.06
C ILE A 57 -1.01 4.84 -1.52
N ILE A 58 -2.15 5.49 -1.79
CA ILE A 58 -3.35 4.85 -2.34
C ILE A 58 -3.07 4.25 -3.72
N ALA A 59 -2.36 4.99 -4.60
CA ALA A 59 -1.96 4.47 -5.90
C ALA A 59 -1.07 3.22 -5.77
N LEU A 60 -0.10 3.24 -4.86
CA LEU A 60 0.76 2.08 -4.58
C LEU A 60 -0.06 0.87 -4.11
N ARG A 61 -0.99 1.08 -3.17
CA ARG A 61 -1.91 0.05 -2.69
C ARG A 61 -2.71 -0.56 -3.85
N ASN A 62 -3.30 0.28 -4.69
CA ASN A 62 -4.13 -0.17 -5.80
C ASN A 62 -3.33 -0.96 -6.85
N VAL A 63 -2.08 -0.57 -7.13
CA VAL A 63 -1.18 -1.32 -8.03
C VAL A 63 -0.86 -2.68 -7.45
N VAL A 64 -0.53 -2.74 -6.15
CA VAL A 64 -0.25 -4.00 -5.46
C VAL A 64 -1.48 -4.91 -5.45
N ASP A 65 -2.65 -4.37 -5.10
CA ASP A 65 -3.92 -5.11 -5.14
C ASP A 65 -4.23 -5.62 -6.54
N ALA A 66 -3.98 -4.83 -7.58
CA ALA A 66 -4.20 -5.24 -8.97
C ALA A 66 -3.24 -6.36 -9.41
N LEU A 67 -1.98 -6.34 -8.99
CA LEU A 67 -1.02 -7.41 -9.28
C LEU A 67 -1.41 -8.73 -8.59
N TYR A 68 -1.74 -8.68 -7.29
CA TYR A 68 -2.12 -9.89 -6.54
C TYR A 68 -3.53 -10.41 -6.89
N LYS A 69 -4.48 -9.53 -7.25
CA LYS A 69 -5.76 -9.94 -7.84
C LYS A 69 -5.61 -10.47 -9.27
N GLY A 70 -4.64 -9.94 -10.02
CA GLY A 70 -4.26 -10.46 -11.34
C GLY A 70 -3.73 -11.89 -11.26
N GLU A 71 -2.91 -12.21 -10.26
CA GLU A 71 -2.43 -13.58 -10.01
C GLU A 71 -3.54 -14.56 -9.59
N SER A 72 -4.66 -14.07 -9.05
CA SER A 72 -5.82 -14.91 -8.73
C SER A 72 -6.80 -15.07 -9.91
N ASN A 73 -6.59 -14.34 -11.01
CA ASN A 73 -7.40 -14.43 -12.23
C ASN A 73 -6.73 -15.22 -13.36
N ASP A 74 -5.55 -15.82 -13.15
CA ASP A 74 -4.94 -16.79 -14.09
C ASP A 74 -5.48 -18.21 -13.89
N SER A 75 -6.80 -18.33 -13.67
CA SER A 75 -7.52 -19.59 -13.71
C SER A 75 -8.93 -19.41 -14.27
N SER A 76 -9.03 -18.81 -15.46
CA SER A 76 -10.18 -18.99 -16.35
C SER A 76 -9.78 -18.74 -17.81
N GLN A 77 -8.90 -19.59 -18.33
CA GLN A 77 -8.83 -19.88 -19.75
C GLN A 77 -9.89 -20.94 -20.05
N GLY A 78 -10.93 -20.61 -20.81
CA GLY A 78 -12.04 -21.53 -21.10
C GLY A 78 -12.98 -21.05 -22.18
N GLY A 79 -12.54 -21.21 -23.43
CA GLY A 79 -13.29 -21.39 -24.68
C GLY A 79 -14.74 -20.89 -24.81
N GLY A 80 -14.97 -20.06 -25.84
CA GLY A 80 -16.32 -19.72 -26.28
C GLY A 80 -16.35 -18.97 -27.61
N GLN A 81 -15.78 -19.56 -28.66
CA GLN A 81 -16.15 -19.21 -30.04
C GLN A 81 -17.58 -19.68 -30.28
N SER A 82 -18.51 -18.76 -30.53
CA SER A 82 -19.86 -18.96 -31.11
C SER A 82 -20.46 -17.56 -31.30
N GLY A 83 -20.93 -17.09 -32.46
CA GLY A 83 -21.11 -17.61 -33.81
C GLY A 83 -21.63 -16.44 -34.67
#